data_AF-A0A2V7GGT3-F1
#
_entry.id   AF-A0A2V7GGT3-F1
#
_cell.length_a   1.000
_cell.length_b   1.000
_cell.length_c   1.000
_cell.angle_alpha   90.00
_cell.angle_beta   90.00
_cell.angle_gamma   90.00
#
_symmetry.space_group_name_H-M   'P 1'
#
loop_
_entity.id
_entity.type
_entity.pdbx_description
1 polymer ?
#
loop_
_entity_poly.entity_id
_entity_poly.type
_entity_poly.pdbx_seq_one_letter_code
_entity_poly.pdbx_strand_id
1 'polypeptide(L)'
;MILTVASYNIHKAEGMDRRVDLSRIALVLKEIDADLVGVQEVYRPQAEALAGSLDMRMVMGATRFHAGLPYGNAVFTRLAIQASYTFDLTRPTRQPRGGMRLDLLVAGRMLHLFNVHFGLKIRERVEQVEALVREQIL
;
A
#
# COMPACT_ATOMS: atom_id res chain seq x y z
N MET A 1 -8.55 15.17 -17.47
CA MET A 1 -8.77 14.60 -16.12
C MET A 1 -7.48 14.74 -15.35
N ILE A 2 -7.54 15.28 -14.14
CA ILE A 2 -6.41 15.29 -13.19
C ILE A 2 -6.59 14.06 -12.31
N LEU A 3 -5.53 13.27 -12.14
CA LEU A 3 -5.53 12.10 -11.25
C LEU A 3 -4.64 12.42 -10.05
N THR A 4 -5.20 12.32 -8.85
CA THR A 4 -4.46 12.56 -7.60
C THR A 4 -4.10 11.24 -6.94
N VAL A 5 -2.81 11.03 -6.68
CA VAL A 5 -2.27 9.82 -6.06
C VAL A 5 -1.51 10.19 -4.79
N ALA A 6 -1.76 9.50 -3.70
CA ALA A 6 -1.05 9.66 -2.44
C ALA A 6 -0.41 8.36 -1.97
N SER A 7 0.67 8.48 -1.20
CA SER A 7 1.29 7.37 -0.48
C SER A 7 1.53 7.76 0.97
N TYR A 8 1.20 6.87 1.90
CA TYR A 8 1.33 7.14 3.33
C TYR A 8 1.70 5.88 4.13
N ASN A 9 2.90 5.87 4.70
CA ASN A 9 3.25 4.90 5.73
C ASN A 9 2.60 5.32 7.06
N ILE A 10 1.57 4.59 7.48
CA ILE A 10 0.74 4.97 8.63
C ILE A 10 1.29 4.43 9.96
N HIS A 11 2.37 3.65 9.95
CA HIS A 11 3.01 3.08 11.14
C HIS A 11 1.99 2.44 12.12
N LYS A 12 1.14 1.52 11.61
CA LYS A 12 0.04 0.88 12.37
C LYS A 12 -1.00 1.86 12.93
N ALA A 13 -1.13 3.04 12.34
CA ALA A 13 -1.88 4.19 12.87
C ALA A 13 -1.39 4.68 14.24
N GLU A 14 -0.14 4.36 14.61
CA GLU A 14 0.50 4.81 15.86
C GLU A 14 1.18 6.16 15.64
N GLY A 15 0.63 7.21 16.27
CA GLY A 15 1.19 8.55 16.19
C GLY A 15 2.44 8.76 17.04
N MET A 16 3.00 9.98 16.97
CA MET A 16 4.13 10.39 17.83
C MET A 16 3.77 10.40 19.33
N ASP A 17 2.47 10.46 19.63
CA ASP A 17 1.89 10.29 20.96
C ASP A 17 1.79 8.82 21.42
N ARG A 18 2.26 7.87 20.60
CA ARG A 18 2.21 6.41 20.80
C ARG A 18 0.80 5.86 20.93
N ARG A 19 -0.21 6.60 20.47
CA ARG A 19 -1.60 6.16 20.45
C ARG A 19 -1.94 5.63 19.06
N VAL A 20 -2.58 4.46 19.04
CA VAL A 20 -3.17 3.92 17.82
C VAL A 20 -4.52 4.59 17.60
N ASP A 21 -4.61 5.42 16.56
CA ASP A 21 -5.80 6.22 16.24
C ASP A 21 -6.06 6.17 14.74
N LEU A 22 -6.96 5.27 14.33
CA LEU A 22 -7.30 5.08 12.93
C LEU A 22 -8.15 6.23 12.38
N SER A 23 -8.94 6.89 13.23
CA SER A 23 -9.77 8.03 12.85
C SER A 23 -8.90 9.21 12.43
N ARG A 24 -7.76 9.44 13.10
CA ARG A 24 -6.74 10.42 12.69
C ARG A 24 -6.23 10.16 11.28
N ILE A 25 -5.91 8.92 10.95
CA ILE A 25 -5.47 8.53 9.60
C ILE A 25 -6.60 8.77 8.59
N ALA A 26 -7.82 8.34 8.89
CA ALA A 26 -8.97 8.54 8.02
C ALA A 26 -9.24 10.02 7.72
N LEU A 27 -9.11 10.91 8.71
CA LEU A 27 -9.27 12.36 8.53
C LEU A 27 -8.23 12.92 7.56
N VAL A 28 -6.95 12.56 7.72
CA VAL A 28 -5.87 12.98 6.80
C VAL A 28 -6.13 12.48 5.38
N LEU A 29 -6.52 11.21 5.22
CA LEU A 29 -6.80 10.65 3.90
C LEU A 29 -8.02 11.30 3.22
N LYS A 30 -9.03 11.69 3.99
CA LYS A 30 -10.18 12.46 3.50
C LYS A 30 -9.81 13.88 3.09
N GLU A 31 -8.95 14.55 3.86
CA GLU A 31 -8.45 15.90 3.54
C GLU A 31 -7.62 15.90 2.26
N ILE A 32 -6.80 14.87 2.05
CA ILE A 32 -6.02 14.69 0.81
C ILE A 32 -6.93 14.48 -0.41
N ASP A 33 -8.08 13.83 -0.22
CA ASP A 33 -9.08 13.53 -1.27
C ASP A 33 -8.48 12.95 -2.57
N ALA A 34 -7.53 12.01 -2.44
CA ALA A 34 -6.91 11.36 -3.59
C ALA A 34 -7.85 10.35 -4.27
N ASP A 35 -7.69 10.18 -5.59
CA ASP A 35 -8.36 9.11 -6.35
C ASP A 35 -7.82 7.73 -5.97
N LEU A 36 -6.59 7.72 -5.49
CA LEU A 36 -5.87 6.53 -5.09
C LEU A 36 -4.91 6.83 -3.94
N VAL A 37 -4.92 5.99 -2.91
CA VAL A 37 -4.00 6.05 -1.78
C VAL A 37 -3.32 4.70 -1.59
N GLY A 38 -1.99 4.66 -1.68
CA GLY A 38 -1.19 3.53 -1.20
C GLY A 38 -0.80 3.73 0.25
N VAL A 39 -1.18 2.82 1.14
CA VAL A 39 -0.71 2.81 2.53
C VAL A 39 0.25 1.67 2.81
N GLN A 40 1.21 1.90 3.70
CA GLN A 40 2.15 0.90 4.20
C GLN A 40 2.05 0.80 5.71
N GLU A 41 2.53 -0.32 6.26
CA GLU A 41 2.54 -0.60 7.70
C GLU A 41 1.14 -0.67 8.32
N VAL A 42 0.23 -1.36 7.64
CA VAL A 42 -1.17 -1.49 8.05
C VAL A 42 -1.54 -2.95 8.31
N TYR A 43 -2.33 -3.20 9.36
CA TYR A 43 -2.96 -4.51 9.58
C TYR A 43 -4.22 -4.65 8.72
N ARG A 44 -4.57 -5.89 8.33
CA ARG A 44 -5.80 -6.15 7.55
C ARG A 44 -7.06 -5.51 8.16
N PRO A 45 -7.37 -5.67 9.47
CA PRO A 45 -8.56 -5.04 10.06
C PRO A 45 -8.52 -3.51 10.02
N GLN A 46 -7.34 -2.90 10.12
CA GLN A 46 -7.18 -1.45 9.99
C GLN A 46 -7.45 -1.00 8.55
N ALA A 47 -6.94 -1.73 7.56
CA ALA A 47 -7.20 -1.44 6.16
C ALA A 47 -8.70 -1.56 5.84
N GLU A 48 -9.38 -2.60 6.35
CA GLU A 48 -10.82 -2.80 6.16
C GLU A 48 -11.64 -1.66 6.79
N ALA A 49 -11.30 -1.23 8.00
CA ALA A 49 -11.96 -0.10 8.66
C ALA A 49 -11.70 1.25 7.95
N LEU A 50 -10.49 1.47 7.43
CA LEU A 50 -10.19 2.64 6.59
C LEU A 50 -10.99 2.62 5.29
N ALA A 51 -11.09 1.47 4.62
CA ALA A 51 -11.87 1.32 3.39
C ALA A 51 -13.33 1.75 3.60
N GLY A 52 -13.96 1.27 4.68
CA GLY A 52 -15.32 1.66 5.04
C GLY A 52 -15.44 3.15 5.41
N SER A 53 -14.43 3.71 6.10
CA SER A 53 -14.42 5.13 6.47
C SER A 53 -14.26 6.06 5.27
N LEU A 54 -13.53 5.63 4.24
CA LEU A 54 -13.26 6.38 3.01
C LEU A 54 -14.29 6.14 1.90
N ASP A 55 -15.15 5.14 2.04
CA ASP A 55 -16.05 4.65 0.99
C ASP A 55 -15.28 4.30 -0.30
N MET A 56 -14.16 3.59 -0.14
CA MET A 56 -13.25 3.21 -1.23
C MET A 56 -13.05 1.70 -1.31
N ARG A 57 -12.78 1.20 -2.52
CA ARG A 57 -12.34 -0.19 -2.71
C ARG A 57 -10.96 -0.36 -2.07
N MET A 58 -10.73 -1.51 -1.45
CA MET A 58 -9.45 -1.85 -0.84
C MET A 58 -8.87 -3.14 -1.42
N VAL A 59 -7.57 -3.13 -1.67
CA VAL A 59 -6.79 -4.34 -1.93
C VAL A 59 -5.58 -4.34 -1.01
N MET A 60 -5.24 -5.49 -0.44
CA MET A 60 -4.10 -5.64 0.46
C MET A 60 -3.01 -6.54 -0.14
N GLY A 61 -1.77 -6.10 -0.06
CA GLY A 61 -0.56 -6.90 -0.24
C GLY A 61 0.10 -7.15 1.10
N ALA A 62 -0.29 -8.23 1.78
CA ALA A 62 0.32 -8.62 3.06
C ALA A 62 1.75 -9.13 2.83
N THR A 63 2.70 -8.66 3.64
CA THR A 63 4.11 -9.06 3.56
C THR A 63 4.53 -10.00 4.68
N ARG A 64 3.78 -10.03 5.78
CA ARG A 64 4.02 -10.94 6.92
C ARG A 64 2.78 -11.05 7.80
N PHE A 65 2.84 -11.96 8.77
CA PHE A 65 1.97 -11.94 9.95
C PHE A 65 2.66 -11.22 11.10
N HIS A 66 1.92 -10.39 11.82
CA HIS A 66 2.37 -9.72 13.03
C HIS A 66 1.24 -9.73 14.06
N ALA A 67 1.54 -10.18 15.28
CA ALA A 67 0.52 -10.39 16.33
C ALA A 67 -0.65 -11.28 15.86
N GLY A 68 -0.38 -12.29 15.03
CA GLY A 68 -1.39 -13.20 14.47
C GLY A 68 -2.22 -12.62 13.31
N LEU A 69 -1.99 -11.37 12.92
CA LEU A 69 -2.76 -10.69 11.88
C LEU A 69 -1.93 -10.44 10.61
N PRO A 70 -2.53 -10.49 9.41
CA PRO A 70 -1.87 -10.05 8.19
C PRO A 70 -1.46 -8.58 8.29
N TYR A 71 -0.22 -8.29 7.91
CA TYR A 71 0.41 -6.98 7.99
C TYR A 71 1.18 -6.70 6.70
N GLY A 72 1.06 -5.48 6.17
CA GLY A 72 1.77 -5.10 4.95
C GLY A 72 1.29 -3.78 4.38
N ASN A 73 0.97 -3.81 3.09
CA ASN A 73 0.55 -2.64 2.33
C ASN A 73 -0.92 -2.79 1.91
N ALA A 74 -1.61 -1.68 1.72
CA ALA A 74 -2.95 -1.67 1.13
C ALA A 74 -3.10 -0.50 0.16
N VAL A 75 -4.01 -0.62 -0.79
CA VAL A 75 -4.39 0.47 -1.70
C VAL A 75 -5.88 0.73 -1.54
N PHE A 76 -6.24 2.00 -1.41
CA PHE A 76 -7.62 2.49 -1.45
C PHE A 76 -7.84 3.23 -2.76
N THR A 77 -8.91 2.92 -3.50
CA THR A 77 -9.22 3.62 -4.74
C THR A 77 -10.72 3.72 -5.01
N ARG A 78 -11.13 4.84 -5.63
CA ARG A 78 -12.46 5.02 -6.22
C ARG A 78 -12.54 4.46 -7.66
N LEU A 79 -11.39 4.15 -8.26
CA LEU A 79 -11.26 3.69 -9.65
C LEU A 79 -11.67 2.21 -9.82
N ALA A 80 -11.96 1.81 -11.05
CA ALA A 80 -12.25 0.43 -11.39
C ALA A 80 -10.96 -0.39 -11.45
N ILE A 81 -10.87 -1.41 -10.59
CA ILE A 81 -9.76 -2.36 -10.56
C ILE A 81 -10.04 -3.47 -11.58
N GLN A 82 -9.12 -3.63 -12.53
CA GLN A 82 -9.16 -4.68 -13.55
C GLN A 82 -8.44 -5.95 -13.06
N ALA A 83 -7.29 -5.77 -12.41
CA ALA A 83 -6.52 -6.86 -11.82
C ALA A 83 -5.70 -6.38 -10.62
N SER A 84 -5.31 -7.32 -9.76
CA SER A 84 -4.39 -7.07 -8.65
C SER A 84 -3.44 -8.22 -8.45
N TYR A 85 -2.16 -7.91 -8.25
CA TYR A 85 -1.09 -8.88 -8.06
C TYR A 85 -0.26 -8.49 -6.84
N THR A 86 0.15 -9.47 -6.05
CA THR A 86 1.12 -9.27 -4.97
C THR A 86 2.49 -9.77 -5.41
N PHE A 87 3.55 -9.12 -4.92
CA PHE A 87 4.92 -9.55 -5.20
C PHE A 87 5.80 -9.47 -3.95
N ASP A 88 6.79 -10.36 -3.90
CA ASP A 88 7.76 -10.46 -2.80
C ASP A 88 9.10 -9.82 -3.21
N LEU A 89 9.59 -8.91 -2.37
CA LEU A 89 10.89 -8.23 -2.50
C LEU A 89 11.80 -8.54 -1.32
N THR A 90 11.53 -9.61 -0.58
CA THR A 90 12.31 -10.02 0.57
C THR A 90 13.73 -10.35 0.17
N ARG A 91 14.69 -9.95 1.02
CA ARG A 91 16.11 -10.28 0.88
C ARG A 91 16.56 -11.12 2.07
N PRO A 92 17.48 -12.08 1.87
CA PRO A 92 17.99 -12.91 2.96
C PRO A 92 18.43 -12.04 4.16
N THR A 93 18.10 -12.48 5.38
CA THR A 93 18.42 -11.79 6.64
C THR A 93 17.79 -10.40 6.84
N ARG A 94 16.90 -9.95 5.93
CA ARG A 94 16.17 -8.67 6.06
C ARG A 94 14.73 -8.91 6.50
N GLN A 95 14.09 -7.84 6.96
CA GLN A 95 12.65 -7.89 7.21
C GLN A 95 11.92 -8.20 5.89
N PRO A 96 10.80 -8.95 5.92
CA PRO A 96 9.99 -9.15 4.73
C PRO A 96 9.57 -7.82 4.10
N ARG A 97 9.69 -7.75 2.79
CA ARG A 97 9.34 -6.59 1.97
C ARG A 97 8.63 -7.07 0.73
N GLY A 98 7.75 -6.25 0.21
CA GLY A 98 6.89 -6.63 -0.91
C GLY A 98 5.93 -5.51 -1.20
N GLY A 99 5.00 -5.80 -2.09
CA GLY A 99 4.07 -4.81 -2.57
C GLY A 99 2.95 -5.44 -3.35
N MET A 100 2.24 -4.56 -4.04
CA MET A 100 1.20 -4.97 -4.95
C MET A 100 1.15 -4.09 -6.18
N ARG A 101 0.78 -4.72 -7.28
CA ARG A 101 0.41 -4.07 -8.52
C ARG A 101 -1.10 -4.05 -8.66
N LEU A 102 -1.67 -2.90 -8.98
CA LEU A 102 -3.06 -2.78 -9.41
C LEU A 102 -3.10 -2.33 -10.86
N ASP A 103 -3.97 -2.97 -11.64
CA ASP A 103 -4.31 -2.56 -13.00
C ASP A 103 -5.63 -1.82 -12.95
N LEU A 104 -5.62 -0.54 -13.31
CA LEU A 104 -6.73 0.39 -13.15
C LEU A 104 -7.13 0.97 -14.50
N LEU A 105 -8.43 1.05 -14.79
CA LEU A 105 -8.92 1.71 -16.00
C LEU A 105 -9.21 3.19 -15.69
N VAL A 106 -8.45 4.10 -16.31
CA VAL A 106 -8.58 5.56 -16.14
C VAL A 106 -8.75 6.20 -17.51
N ALA A 107 -9.92 6.82 -17.75
CA ALA A 107 -10.24 7.47 -19.03
C ALA A 107 -9.94 6.60 -20.27
N GLY A 108 -10.26 5.30 -20.20
CA GLY A 108 -10.05 4.34 -21.29
C GLY A 108 -8.60 3.85 -21.45
N ARG A 109 -7.68 4.21 -20.54
CA ARG A 109 -6.29 3.77 -20.54
C ARG A 109 -6.00 2.91 -19.31
N MET A 110 -5.14 1.90 -19.49
CA MET A 110 -4.65 1.10 -18.37
C MET A 110 -3.58 1.87 -17.61
N LEU A 111 -3.75 1.97 -16.30
CA LEU A 111 -2.77 2.50 -15.36
C LEU A 111 -2.29 1.36 -14.45
N HIS A 112 -0.98 1.10 -14.47
CA HIS A 112 -0.34 0.14 -13.57
C HIS A 112 0.20 0.88 -12.35
N LEU A 113 -0.38 0.63 -11.18
CA LEU A 113 0.07 1.20 -9.91
C LEU A 113 0.87 0.16 -9.13
N PHE A 114 2.06 0.54 -8.64
CA PHE A 114 2.85 -0.25 -7.71
C PHE A 114 2.89 0.41 -6.33
N ASN A 115 2.28 -0.23 -5.33
CA ASN A 115 2.43 0.18 -3.93
C ASN A 115 3.49 -0.69 -3.25
N VAL A 116 4.59 -0.06 -2.84
CA VAL A 116 5.78 -0.72 -2.30
C VAL A 116 6.22 -0.10 -0.99
N HIS A 117 6.80 -0.94 -0.14
CA HIS A 117 7.57 -0.50 1.02
C HIS A 117 8.95 -1.16 0.91
N PHE A 118 10.02 -0.38 0.77
CA PHE A 118 11.37 -0.90 0.65
C PHE A 118 12.10 -1.02 1.99
N GLY A 119 13.26 -1.66 1.96
CA GLY A 119 14.20 -1.70 3.07
C GLY A 119 14.83 -0.35 3.40
N LEU A 120 15.39 -0.25 4.61
CA LEU A 120 16.02 0.99 5.08
C LEU A 120 17.45 1.15 4.55
N LYS A 121 18.11 0.07 4.13
CA LYS A 121 19.51 0.10 3.66
C LYS A 121 19.60 0.38 2.16
N ILE A 122 20.56 1.21 1.74
CA ILE A 122 20.74 1.59 0.34
C ILE A 122 20.93 0.37 -0.58
N ARG A 123 21.84 -0.55 -0.22
CA ARG A 123 22.09 -1.77 -1.02
C ARG A 123 20.84 -2.64 -1.17
N GLU A 124 20.11 -2.83 -0.07
CA GLU A 124 18.85 -3.58 -0.07
C GLU A 124 17.81 -2.91 -0.98
N ARG A 125 17.68 -1.58 -0.95
CA ARG A 125 16.78 -0.84 -1.85
C ARG A 125 17.14 -1.02 -3.32
N VAL A 126 18.42 -0.94 -3.66
CA VAL A 126 18.88 -1.14 -5.05
C VAL A 126 18.49 -2.53 -5.52
N GLU A 127 18.80 -3.57 -4.75
CA GLU A 127 18.41 -4.95 -5.08
C GLU A 127 16.90 -5.11 -5.21
N GLN A 128 16.10 -4.43 -4.38
CA GLN A 128 14.64 -4.49 -4.41
C GLN A 128 14.05 -3.76 -5.62
N VAL A 129 14.61 -2.61 -6.00
CA VAL A 129 14.23 -1.88 -7.21
C VAL A 129 14.55 -2.71 -8.45
N GLU A 130 15.76 -3.30 -8.50
CA GLU A 130 16.14 -4.19 -9.61
C GLU A 130 15.20 -5.38 -9.77
N ALA A 131 14.74 -5.97 -8.66
CA ALA A 131 13.75 -7.05 -8.73
C ALA A 131 12.36 -6.57 -9.15
N LEU A 132 11.94 -5.38 -8.70
CA LEU A 132 10.64 -4.81 -9.04
C LEU A 132 10.49 -4.58 -10.56
N VAL A 133 11.57 -4.15 -11.23
CA VAL A 133 11.56 -3.83 -12.67
C VAL A 133 11.85 -5.04 -13.56
N ARG A 134 12.13 -6.22 -13.00
CA ARG A 134 12.28 -7.46 -13.79
C ARG A 134 10.91 -7.95 -14.24
N GLU A 135 10.90 -8.62 -15.39
CA GLU A 135 9.72 -9.05 -16.18
C GLU A 135 8.65 -9.88 -15.42
N GLN A 136 8.89 -10.32 -14.18
CA GLN A 136 7.94 -11.09 -13.39
C GLN A 136 6.91 -10.25 -12.61
N ILE A 137 7.02 -8.91 -12.63
CA ILE A 137 6.11 -8.00 -11.91
C ILE A 137 5.40 -7.00 -12.89
N LEU A 138 5.79 -6.99 -14.17
CA LEU A 138 5.07 -6.37 -15.29
C LEU A 138 4.13 -7.38 -15.98
#